data_AF-Q5H6G5-F1
#
_entry.id   AF-Q5H6G5-F1
#
_cell.length_a   1.000
_cell.length_b   1.000
_cell.length_c   1.000
_cell.angle_alpha   90.00
_cell.angle_beta   90.00
_cell.angle_gamma   90.00
#
_symmetry.space_group_name_H-M   'P 1'
#
loop_
_entity.id
_entity.type
_entity.pdbx_description
1 polymer ?
#
loop_
_entity_poly.entity_id
_entity_poly.type
_entity_poly.pdbx_seq_one_letter_code
_entity_poly.pdbx_strand_id
1 'polypeptide(L)'
;MIAVETTEDGRPLRAVMDPVPGFTKAALSEWIGQRLHPGADVYSDGLGAFRALEAEHAHTVIEGSGRSRCEAENARWVNVVLSNLKRLLDGA
;
A
#
# COMPACT_ATOMS: atom_id res chain seq x y z
N MET A 1 -2.12 5.08 6.57
CA MET A 1 -1.46 4.16 5.64
C MET A 1 -2.41 3.02 5.32
N ILE A 2 -2.46 2.58 4.06
CA ILE A 2 -3.15 1.35 3.66
C ILE A 2 -2.16 0.48 2.89
N ALA A 3 -2.20 -0.83 3.13
CA ALA A 3 -1.53 -1.82 2.29
C ALA A 3 -2.42 -3.06 2.14
N VAL A 4 -2.24 -3.75 1.01
CA VAL A 4 -2.89 -5.03 0.74
C VAL A 4 -1.81 -6.02 0.36
N GLU A 5 -1.78 -7.15 1.05
CA GLU A 5 -0.98 -8.30 0.69
C GLU A 5 -1.74 -9.14 -0.32
N THR A 6 -1.04 -9.60 -1.35
CA THR A 6 -1.58 -10.48 -2.38
C THR A 6 -0.82 -11.80 -2.45
N THR A 7 -1.49 -12.85 -2.93
CA THR A 7 -0.83 -14.05 -3.44
C THR A 7 -0.02 -13.75 -4.69
N GLU A 8 0.81 -14.70 -5.10
CA GLU A 8 1.59 -14.63 -6.36
C GLU A 8 0.69 -14.50 -7.60
N ASP A 9 -0.51 -15.08 -7.58
CA ASP A 9 -1.52 -14.92 -8.65
C ASP A 9 -2.40 -13.65 -8.47
N GLY A 10 -1.98 -12.71 -7.63
CA GLY A 10 -2.60 -11.39 -7.50
C GLY A 10 -3.94 -11.36 -6.76
N ARG A 11 -4.26 -12.37 -5.94
CA ARG A 11 -5.47 -12.39 -5.10
C ARG A 11 -5.20 -11.76 -3.74
N PRO A 12 -6.13 -10.95 -3.18
CA PRO A 12 -5.91 -10.28 -1.91
C PRO A 12 -6.02 -11.28 -0.76
N LEU A 13 -5.10 -11.22 0.20
CA LEU A 13 -5.11 -12.06 1.40
C LEU A 13 -5.44 -11.25 2.64
N ARG A 14 -4.69 -10.17 2.87
CA ARG A 14 -4.76 -9.35 4.08
C ARG A 14 -4.73 -7.89 3.68
N ALA A 15 -5.53 -7.07 4.36
CA ALA A 15 -5.49 -5.63 4.23
C ALA A 15 -5.29 -5.01 5.60
N VAL A 16 -4.48 -3.96 5.66
CA VAL A 16 -4.26 -3.16 6.87
C VAL A 16 -4.52 -1.69 6.54
N MET A 17 -5.21 -1.01 7.45
CA MET A 17 -5.43 0.44 7.37
C MET A 17 -5.22 1.04 8.76
N ASP A 18 -4.18 1.84 8.90
CA ASP A 18 -3.87 2.52 10.16
C ASP A 18 -3.75 4.03 9.96
N PRO A 19 -4.14 4.84 10.95
CA PRO A 19 -3.68 6.21 11.00
C PRO A 19 -2.15 6.24 11.15
N VAL A 20 -1.49 7.13 10.42
CA VAL A 20 -0.08 7.48 10.64
C VAL A 20 -0.02 8.95 11.04
N PRO A 21 0.84 9.35 11.99
CA PRO A 21 0.89 10.72 12.49
C PRO A 21 1.27 11.76 11.41
N GLY A 22 1.89 11.30 10.32
CA GLY A 22 2.12 12.07 9.12
C GLY A 22 2.69 11.19 8.02
N PHE A 23 2.70 11.70 6.79
CA PHE A 23 3.30 11.01 5.65
C PHE A 23 4.79 11.37 5.54
N THR A 24 5.57 10.94 6.53
CA THR A 24 7.01 11.23 6.65
C THR A 24 7.81 9.94 6.62
N LYS A 25 9.10 10.02 6.27
CA LYS A 25 9.99 8.85 6.27
C LYS A 25 10.02 8.16 7.64
N ALA A 26 10.12 8.92 8.72
CA ALA A 26 10.16 8.38 10.08
C ALA A 26 8.87 7.63 10.45
N ALA A 27 7.70 8.22 10.20
CA ALA A 27 6.43 7.58 10.47
C ALA A 27 6.21 6.33 9.61
N LEU A 28 6.66 6.35 8.35
CA LEU A 28 6.59 5.17 7.49
C LEU A 28 7.56 4.07 7.94
N SER A 29 8.81 4.40 8.31
CA SER A 29 9.77 3.39 8.80
C SER A 29 9.22 2.63 10.02
N GLU A 30 8.63 3.35 10.97
CA GLU A 30 7.99 2.72 12.14
C GLU A 30 6.81 1.84 11.72
N TRP A 31 5.92 2.34 10.87
CA TRP A 31 4.76 1.60 10.41
C TRP A 31 5.14 0.34 9.61
N ILE A 32 6.16 0.43 8.75
CA ILE A 32 6.70 -0.67 7.94
C ILE A 32 7.19 -1.79 8.85
N GLY A 33 8.03 -1.48 9.85
CA GLY A 33 8.57 -2.48 10.76
C GLY A 33 7.51 -3.18 11.63
N GLN A 34 6.34 -2.55 11.82
CA GLN A 34 5.23 -3.14 12.58
C GLN A 34 4.26 -3.96 11.71
N ARG A 35 4.12 -3.62 10.42
CA ARG A 35 3.04 -4.14 9.57
C ARG A 35 3.51 -5.04 8.44
N LEU A 36 4.70 -4.83 7.90
CA LEU A 36 5.21 -5.60 6.77
C LEU A 36 6.09 -6.75 7.25
N HIS A 37 6.00 -7.88 6.57
CA HIS A 37 6.94 -8.97 6.80
C HIS A 37 8.34 -8.51 6.36
N PRO A 38 9.40 -8.71 7.16
CA PRO A 38 10.76 -8.37 6.76
C PRO A 38 11.10 -8.97 5.39
N GLY A 39 11.69 -8.16 4.51
CA GLY A 39 12.06 -8.57 3.16
C GLY A 39 10.91 -8.72 2.16
N ALA A 40 9.67 -8.32 2.51
CA ALA A 40 8.56 -8.34 1.56
C ALA A 40 8.83 -7.50 0.30
N ASP A 41 8.33 -7.95 -0.85
CA ASP A 41 8.33 -7.19 -2.11
C ASP A 41 7.19 -6.16 -2.08
N VAL A 42 7.54 -4.87 -2.07
CA VAL A 42 6.58 -3.79 -1.87
C VAL A 42 6.43 -2.94 -3.14
N TYR A 43 5.18 -2.75 -3.54
CA TYR A 43 4.80 -1.89 -4.65
C TYR A 43 4.11 -0.63 -4.12
N SER A 44 4.52 0.55 -4.60
CA SER A 44 3.97 1.81 -4.10
C SER A 44 3.78 2.85 -5.20
N ASP A 45 3.08 3.94 -4.85
CA ASP A 45 2.89 5.10 -5.68
C ASP A 45 4.12 6.07 -5.70
N GLY A 46 5.26 5.64 -5.16
CA GLY A 46 6.54 6.32 -5.33
C GLY A 46 6.65 7.71 -4.69
N LEU A 47 5.70 8.10 -3.84
CA LEU A 47 5.84 9.32 -3.03
C LEU A 47 7.10 9.25 -2.16
N GLY A 48 7.74 10.40 -1.91
CA GLY A 48 9.08 10.46 -1.33
C GLY A 48 9.24 9.78 0.04
N ALA A 49 8.18 9.69 0.85
CA ALA A 49 8.24 9.01 2.15
C ALA A 49 8.44 7.48 2.01
N PHE A 50 8.05 6.88 0.87
CA PHE A 50 8.24 5.45 0.60
C PHE A 50 9.70 5.04 0.43
N ARG A 51 10.65 5.99 0.30
CA ARG A 51 12.09 5.72 0.44
C ARG A 51 12.49 5.10 1.78
N ALA A 52 11.57 5.07 2.76
CA ALA A 52 11.73 4.26 3.97
C ALA A 52 11.84 2.76 3.70
N LEU A 53 11.21 2.25 2.61
CA LEU A 53 11.18 0.83 2.25
C LEU A 53 12.54 0.31 1.81
N GLU A 54 13.33 1.13 1.11
CA GLU A 54 14.64 0.76 0.54
C GLU A 54 15.66 0.28 1.57
N ALA A 55 15.41 0.50 2.87
CA ALA A 55 16.27 0.01 3.94
C ALA A 55 16.19 -1.51 4.14
N GLU A 56 15.02 -2.12 3.95
CA GLU A 56 14.76 -3.52 4.35
C GLU A 56 13.87 -4.30 3.36
N HIS A 57 13.37 -3.64 2.32
CA HIS A 57 12.41 -4.20 1.38
C HIS A 57 12.82 -3.93 -0.07
N ALA A 58 12.57 -4.91 -0.93
CA ALA A 58 12.55 -4.66 -2.36
C ALA A 58 11.38 -3.70 -2.64
N HIS A 59 11.69 -2.58 -3.30
CA HIS A 59 10.73 -1.51 -3.52
C HIS A 59 10.59 -1.23 -5.01
N THR A 60 9.38 -1.47 -5.54
CA THR A 60 9.04 -1.19 -6.93
C THR A 60 8.04 -0.04 -6.97
N VAL A 61 8.38 1.02 -7.70
CA VAL A 61 7.45 2.12 -7.96
C VAL A 61 6.52 1.69 -9.08
N ILE A 62 5.21 1.77 -8.83
CA ILE A 62 4.19 1.49 -9.83
C ILE A 62 4.24 2.61 -10.86
N GLU A 63 4.64 2.26 -12.08
CA GLU A 63 4.70 3.16 -13.23
C GLU A 63 3.30 3.49 -13.77
N GLY A 64 3.20 4.58 -14.53
CA GLY A 64 1.94 5.07 -15.11
C GLY A 64 1.48 6.42 -14.53
N SER A 65 0.36 6.93 -15.06
CA SER A 65 -0.18 8.24 -14.70
C SER A 65 -1.71 8.21 -14.61
N GLY A 66 -2.27 8.94 -13.64
CA GLY A 66 -3.71 8.99 -13.43
C GLY A 66 -4.34 7.60 -13.28
N ARG A 67 -5.31 7.29 -14.14
CA ARG A 67 -6.12 6.06 -14.06
C ARG A 67 -5.33 4.78 -14.31
N SER A 68 -4.34 4.79 -15.22
CA SER A 68 -3.57 3.58 -15.55
C SER A 68 -2.78 3.05 -14.35
N ARG A 69 -2.34 3.96 -13.47
CA ARG A 69 -1.64 3.63 -12.23
C ARG A 69 -2.55 2.98 -11.18
N CYS A 70 -3.79 3.45 -11.08
CA CYS A 70 -4.78 2.91 -10.16
C CYS A 70 -5.32 1.53 -10.58
N GLU A 71 -5.21 1.20 -11.87
CA GLU A 71 -5.63 -0.06 -12.46
C GLU A 71 -4.50 -1.10 -12.54
N ALA A 72 -3.25 -0.71 -12.26
CA ALA A 72 -2.13 -1.63 -12.15
C ALA A 72 -2.47 -2.75 -11.15
N GLU A 73 -2.18 -4.00 -11.50
CA GLU A 73 -2.60 -5.18 -10.73
C GLU A 73 -2.21 -5.08 -9.24
N ASN A 74 -1.02 -4.55 -8.96
CA ASN A 74 -0.48 -4.39 -7.61
C ASN A 74 -1.09 -3.21 -6.81
N ALA A 75 -1.74 -2.24 -7.46
CA ALA A 75 -2.44 -1.12 -6.80
C ALA A 75 -3.96 -1.30 -6.74
N ARG A 76 -4.53 -2.13 -7.62
CA ARG A 76 -5.98 -2.28 -7.79
C ARG A 76 -6.67 -2.63 -6.48
N TRP A 77 -6.12 -3.55 -5.69
CA TRP A 77 -6.76 -4.01 -4.46
C TRP A 77 -6.86 -2.94 -3.39
N VAL A 78 -5.90 -2.02 -3.30
CA VAL A 78 -5.98 -0.87 -2.40
C VAL A 78 -7.24 -0.05 -2.72
N ASN A 79 -7.49 0.23 -4.00
CA ASN A 79 -8.67 0.96 -4.45
C ASN A 79 -9.99 0.20 -4.20
N VAL A 80 -9.99 -1.12 -4.37
CA VAL A 80 -11.15 -1.97 -4.06
C VAL A 80 -11.48 -1.92 -2.57
N VAL A 81 -10.48 -2.08 -1.71
CA VAL A 81 -10.65 -2.02 -0.25
C VAL A 81 -11.17 -0.64 0.18
N LEU A 82 -10.58 0.45 -0.33
CA LEU A 82 -11.03 1.81 -0.05
C LEU A 82 -12.48 2.06 -0.51
N SER A 83 -12.83 1.58 -1.71
CA SER A 83 -14.19 1.74 -2.25
C SER A 83 -15.23 1.00 -1.43
N ASN A 84 -14.91 -0.22 -0.98
CA ASN A 84 -15.80 -1.00 -0.12
C ASN A 84 -15.94 -0.38 1.27
N LEU A 85 -14.84 0.11 1.86
CA LEU A 85 -14.90 0.82 3.13
C LEU A 85 -15.76 2.08 3.02
N LYS A 86 -15.59 2.87 1.96
CA LYS A 86 -16.42 4.04 1.71
C LYS A 86 -17.90 3.68 1.64
N ARG A 87 -18.28 2.67 0.83
CA ARG A 87 -19.68 2.21 0.73
C ARG A 87 -20.24 1.75 2.08
N LEU A 88 -19.43 1.05 2.88
CA LEU A 88 -19.83 0.62 4.21
C LEU A 88 -20.13 1.82 5.13
N LEU A 89 -19.30 2.87 5.07
CA LEU A 89 -19.48 4.09 5.87
C LEU A 89 -20.66 4.93 5.38
N ASP A 90 -20.88 5.00 4.07
CA ASP A 90 -22.00 5.73 3.46
C ASP A 90 -23.34 5.01 3.71
N GLY A 91 -23.32 3.74 4.15
CA GLY A 91 -24.51 2.94 4.45
C GLY A 91 -25.19 2.34 3.22
N ALA A 92 -24.55 2.46 2.05
CA ALA A 92 -24.93 2.09 0.66
C ALA A 92 -24.98 3.30 -0.28
#